data_AF-A0A2W6Q2M6-F1
#
_entry.id   AF-A0A2W6Q2M6-F1
#
_cell.length_a   1.000
_cell.length_b   1.000
_cell.length_c   1.000
_cell.angle_alpha   90.00
_cell.angle_beta   90.00
_cell.angle_gamma   90.00
#
_symmetry.space_group_name_H-M   'P 1'
#
loop_
_entity.id
_entity.type
_entity.pdbx_description
1 polymer ?
#
loop_
_entity_poly.entity_id
_entity_poly.type
_entity_poly.pdbx_seq_one_letter_code
_entity_poly.pdbx_strand_id
1 'polypeptide(L)' 'MSVIGRIHSFESCGTVDGPGIRFITFFQGCLMRCLYCHNRDTWDTHGGKEVTVEDLMK' A
#
# COMPACT_ATOMS: atom_id res chain seq x y z
N MET A 1 16.66 -3.78 14.84
CA MET A 1 16.22 -4.23 13.51
C MET A 1 15.08 -3.33 13.09
N SER A 2 15.18 -2.66 11.94
CA SER A 2 14.06 -1.88 11.40
C SER A 2 12.94 -2.83 10.95
N VAL A 3 11.70 -2.40 11.11
CA VAL A 3 10.53 -3.16 10.63
C VAL A 3 10.43 -2.96 9.12
N ILE A 4 10.32 -4.05 8.36
CA ILE A 4 10.20 -4.04 6.90
C ILE A 4 8.77 -4.43 6.52
N GLY A 5 8.15 -3.64 5.65
CA GLY A 5 6.86 -3.94 5.02
C GLY A 5 7.00 -4.11 3.51
N ARG A 6 6.08 -4.87 2.88
CA ARG A 6 5.96 -4.92 1.43
C ARG A 6 4.92 -3.92 0.95
N ILE A 7 5.37 -2.92 0.21
CA ILE A 7 4.54 -1.81 -0.27
C ILE A 7 4.38 -1.91 -1.79
N HIS A 8 3.15 -1.80 -2.27
CA HIS A 8 2.83 -1.78 -3.69
C HIS A 8 3.07 -0.37 -4.26
N SER A 9 2.47 0.64 -3.64
CA SER A 9 2.54 2.04 -4.06
C SER A 9 2.13 2.98 -2.91
N PHE A 10 2.32 4.29 -3.12
CA PHE A 10 1.81 5.35 -2.24
C PHE A 10 1.26 6.52 -3.07
N GLU A 11 0.38 7.30 -2.47
CA GLU A 11 -0.20 8.52 -3.05
C GLU A 11 -0.14 9.65 -2.02
N SER A 12 0.50 10.76 -2.37
CA SER A 12 0.80 11.85 -1.41
C SER A 12 -0.27 12.94 -1.30
N CYS A 13 -1.25 12.95 -2.21
CA CYS A 13 -2.29 13.98 -2.27
C CYS A 13 -3.70 13.38 -2.45
N GLY A 14 -3.95 12.21 -1.85
CA GLY A 14 -5.25 11.54 -1.94
C GLY A 14 -6.37 12.38 -1.34
N THR A 15 -7.50 12.49 -2.05
CA THR A 15 -8.67 13.28 -1.64
C THR A 15 -9.97 12.47 -1.60
N VAL A 16 -9.90 11.18 -1.94
CA VAL A 16 -11.07 10.31 -2.12
C VAL A 16 -11.29 9.37 -0.93
N ASP A 17 -10.23 8.95 -0.25
CA ASP A 17 -10.28 8.02 0.89
C ASP A 17 -10.63 8.70 2.23
N GLY A 18 -11.17 9.92 2.16
CA GLY A 18 -11.88 10.65 3.21
C GLY A 18 -11.48 12.13 3.31
N PRO A 19 -11.99 12.89 4.31
CA PRO A 19 -11.78 14.33 4.41
C PRO A 19 -10.32 14.81 4.38
N GLY A 20 -10.05 15.84 3.57
CA GLY A 20 -8.75 16.53 3.47
C GLY A 20 -7.80 15.93 2.42
N ILE A 21 -6.55 16.40 2.42
CA ILE A 21 -5.45 15.83 1.63
C ILE A 21 -4.71 14.80 2.48
N ARG A 22 -4.48 13.61 1.94
CA ARG A 22 -3.93 12.47 2.68
C ARG A 22 -2.77 11.81 1.95
N PHE A 23 -1.84 11.30 2.76
CA PHE A 23 -0.85 10.33 2.33
C PHE A 23 -1.41 8.92 2.51
N ILE A 24 -1.51 8.17 1.42
CA ILE A 24 -2.06 6.82 1.37
C ILE A 24 -0.93 5.86 1.02
N THR A 25 -0.81 4.77 1.77
CA THR A 25 0.14 3.70 1.47
C THR A 25 -0.62 2.41 1.18
N PHE A 26 -0.40 1.84 -0.01
CA PHE A 26 -0.98 0.56 -0.41
C PHE A 26 0.00 -0.56 -0.11
N PHE A 27 -0.40 -1.46 0.78
CA PHE A 27 0.36 -2.67 1.10
C PHE A 27 0.24 -3.69 -0.03
N GLN A 28 1.29 -4.50 -0.19
CA GLN A 28 1.28 -5.63 -1.10
C GLN A 28 0.86 -6.91 -0.36
N GLY A 29 -0.01 -7.69 -1.02
CA GLY A 29 -0.47 -8.99 -0.55
C GLY A 29 -1.88 -8.90 0.02
N CYS A 30 -2.81 -9.60 -0.63
CA CYS A 30 -4.16 -9.77 -0.11
C CYS A 30 -4.62 -11.19 -0.40
N LEU A 31 -4.98 -11.93 0.66
CA LEU A 31 -5.49 -13.30 0.54
C LEU A 31 -6.96 -13.32 0.10
N MET A 32 -7.64 -12.18 0.14
CA MET A 32 -9.01 -12.06 -0.31
C MET A 32 -9.06 -11.96 -1.84
N ARG A 33 -10.11 -12.53 -2.42
CA ARG A 33 -10.37 -12.55 -3.88
C ARG A 33 -11.72 -11.92 -4.18
N CYS A 34 -11.95 -10.73 -3.64
CA CYS A 34 -13.23 -10.04 -3.71
C CYS A 34 -13.70 -9.87 -5.16
N LEU A 35 -15.00 -10.13 -5.40
CA LEU A 35 -15.65 -9.77 -6.65
C LEU A 35 -15.64 -8.25 -6.77
N TYR A 36 -15.10 -7.72 -7.87
CA TYR A 36 -14.83 -6.28 -8.08
C TYR A 36 -13.72 -5.69 -7.19
N CYS A 37 -12.68 -6.48 -6.87
CA CYS A 37 -11.49 -5.94 -6.22
C CYS A 37 -10.88 -4.80 -7.05
N HIS A 38 -10.80 -3.62 -6.44
CA HIS A 38 -10.24 -2.42 -7.04
C HIS A 38 -8.71 -2.53 -7.26
N ASN A 39 -8.03 -3.26 -6.38
CA ASN A 39 -6.57 -3.41 -6.35
C ASN A 39 -6.16 -4.87 -6.55
N ARG A 40 -6.61 -5.49 -7.64
CA ARG A 40 -6.32 -6.91 -7.96
C ARG A 40 -4.83 -7.19 -8.13
N ASP A 41 -4.08 -6.19 -8.57
CA ASP A 41 -2.62 -6.18 -8.66
C ASP A 41 -1.91 -6.43 -7.32
N THR A 42 -2.56 -6.11 -6.19
CA THR A 42 -2.00 -6.36 -4.84
C THR A 42 -2.13 -7.81 -4.36
N TRP A 43 -2.75 -8.69 -5.14
CA TRP A 43 -3.08 -10.06 -4.72
C TRP A 43 -1.89 -10.99 -4.49
N ASP A 44 -0.77 -10.75 -5.16
CA ASP A 44 0.44 -11.54 -4.94
C ASP A 44 1.09 -11.16 -3.61
N THR A 45 1.27 -12.13 -2.72
CA THR A 45 1.89 -11.94 -1.40
C THR A 45 3.41 -11.84 -1.46
N HIS A 46 4.02 -12.08 -2.62
CA HIS A 46 5.48 -12.05 -2.83
C HIS A 46 5.95 -10.87 -3.69
N GLY A 47 5.02 -10.06 -4.22
CA GLY A 47 5.34 -8.88 -5.02
C GLY A 47 5.76 -7.67 -4.17
N GLY A 48 5.62 -6.48 -4.77
CA GLY A 48 5.85 -5.19 -4.09
C GLY A 48 7.33 -4.92 -3.80
N LYS A 49 7.59 -3.87 -3.01
CA LYS A 49 8.92 -3.45 -2.59
C LYS A 49 9.06 -3.57 -1.08
N GLU A 50 10.19 -4.08 -0.62
CA GLU A 50 10.55 -4.05 0.80
C GLU A 50 10.96 -2.63 1.18
N VAL A 51 10.21 -2.03 2.11
CA VAL A 51 10.34 -0.62 2.51
C VAL A 51 10.35 -0.54 4.03
N THR A 52 11.25 0.29 4.57
CA THR A 52 11.28 0.61 6.01
C THR A 52 10.34 1.77 6.33
N VAL A 53 9.96 1.92 7.60
CA VAL A 53 9.14 3.08 8.02
C VAL A 53 9.88 4.39 7.75
N GLU A 54 11.19 4.40 7.97
CA GLU A 54 12.05 5.57 7.72
C GLU A 54 12.09 5.95 6.24
N ASP A 55 12.10 4.97 5.32
CA ASP A 55 12.08 5.24 3.89
C ASP A 55 10.70 5.74 3.41
N LEU A 56 9.62 5.26 4.01
CA LEU A 56 8.26 5.66 3.67
C LEU A 56 7.93 7.09 4.10
N MET A 57 8.55 7.56 5.20
CA MET A 57 8.27 8.86 5.82
C MET A 57 9.25 9.97 5.38
N LYS A 58 10.10 9.71 4.38
CA LYS A 58 10.97 10.72 3.75
C LYS A 58 10.18 11.64 2.82
#